data_AF-A0A7C7VL82-F1
#
_entry.id   AF-A0A7C7VL82-F1
#
_cell.length_a   1.000
_cell.length_b   1.000
_cell.length_c   1.000
_cell.angle_alpha   90.00
_cell.angle_beta   90.00
_cell.angle_gamma   90.00
#
_symmetry.space_group_name_H-M   'P 1'
#
loop_
_entity.id
_entity.type
_entity.pdbx_description
1 polymer ?
#
loop_
_entity_poly.entity_id
_entity_poly.type
_entity_poly.pdbx_seq_one_letter_code
_entity_poly.pdbx_strand_id
1 'polypeptide(L)' 'MAKIQSWEVSDKFWEKVEPLVPSPKRDPAKTYKRKSGGGRKPMPPRQIFAAIMFVLRTGCQWKALPKERFDFLKIG' A
#
# COMPACT_ATOMS: atom_id res chain seq x y z
N MET A 1 -26.82 4.60 3.75
CA MET A 1 -25.36 4.60 3.45
C MET A 1 -24.73 3.45 4.20
N ALA A 2 -23.93 2.61 3.54
CA ALA A 2 -23.26 1.49 4.20
C ALA A 2 -22.28 2.02 5.27
N LYS A 3 -22.23 1.37 6.44
CA LYS A 3 -21.32 1.74 7.52
C LYS A 3 -19.91 1.29 7.13
N ILE A 4 -19.03 2.26 6.90
CA ILE A 4 -17.61 2.00 6.61
C ILE A 4 -16.92 1.68 7.93
N GLN A 5 -16.09 0.63 7.94
CA GLN A 5 -15.35 0.27 9.14
C GLN A 5 -14.25 1.30 9.43
N SER A 6 -13.89 1.46 10.70
CA SER A 6 -12.90 2.48 11.09
C SER A 6 -11.49 2.27 10.52
N TRP A 7 -11.20 1.09 9.96
CA TRP A 7 -9.95 0.72 9.30
C TRP A 7 -10.03 0.75 7.77
N GLU A 8 -11.19 1.06 7.19
CA GLU A 8 -11.39 1.06 5.74
C GLU A 8 -11.11 2.44 5.13
N VAL A 9 -10.48 2.43 3.95
CA VAL A 9 -10.16 3.64 3.21
C VAL A 9 -11.24 3.90 2.18
N SER A 10 -12.20 4.76 2.56
CA SER A 10 -13.25 5.24 1.64
C SER A 10 -12.68 6.04 0.48
N ASP A 11 -13.42 6.14 -0.63
CA ASP A 11 -12.99 6.92 -1.80
C ASP A 11 -12.77 8.39 -1.44
N LYS A 12 -13.71 9.01 -0.72
CA LYS A 12 -13.58 10.40 -0.24
C LYS A 12 -12.38 10.62 0.68
N PHE A 13 -11.98 9.61 1.45
CA PHE A 13 -10.78 9.71 2.26
C PHE A 13 -9.53 9.59 1.38
N TRP A 14 -9.53 8.65 0.44
CA TRP A 14 -8.43 8.46 -0.51
C TRP A 14 -8.18 9.70 -1.36
N GLU A 15 -9.23 10.37 -1.85
CA GLU A 15 -9.13 11.61 -2.65
C GLU A 15 -8.34 12.72 -1.93
N LYS A 16 -8.38 12.76 -0.59
CA LYS A 16 -7.61 13.73 0.21
C LYS A 16 -6.18 13.29 0.44
N VAL A 17 -5.93 11.98 0.50
CA VAL A 17 -4.61 11.41 0.79
C VAL A 17 -3.77 11.29 -0.47
N GLU A 18 -4.36 10.91 -1.60
CA GLU A 18 -3.66 10.62 -2.86
C GLU A 18 -2.70 11.75 -3.31
N PRO A 19 -3.10 13.04 -3.28
CA PRO A 19 -2.20 14.12 -3.69
C PRO A 19 -0.98 14.29 -2.77
N LEU A 20 -1.05 13.77 -1.54
CA LEU A 20 0.04 13.84 -0.56
C LEU A 20 1.05 12.70 -0.74
N VAL A 21 0.70 11.66 -1.49
CA VAL A 21 1.57 10.53 -1.74
C VAL A 21 2.55 10.90 -2.86
N PRO A 22 3.88 10.93 -2.59
CA PRO A 22 4.85 11.30 -3.60
C PRO A 22 4.87 10.26 -4.72
N SER A 23 4.86 10.74 -5.97
CA SER A 23 5.04 9.86 -7.12
C SER A 23 6.46 9.26 -7.12
N PRO A 24 6.64 7.98 -7.51
CA PRO A 24 7.96 7.38 -7.62
C PRO A 24 8.82 8.15 -8.63
N LYS A 25 9.94 8.71 -8.18
CA LYS A 25 10.93 9.36 -9.05
C LYS A 25 12.19 8.50 -9.13
N ARG A 26 12.68 8.30 -10.35
CA ARG A 26 14.02 7.72 -10.55
C ARG A 26 15.07 8.79 -10.31
N ASP A 27 16.12 8.42 -9.61
CA ASP A 27 17.27 9.28 -9.40
C ASP A 27 18.09 9.33 -10.71
N PRO A 28 18.26 10.52 -11.33
CA PRO A 28 18.98 10.64 -12.59
C PRO A 28 20.48 10.32 -12.45
N ALA A 29 21.06 10.41 -11.25
CA ALA A 29 22.46 10.08 -11.00
C ALA A 29 22.71 8.57 -10.82
N LYS A 30 21.65 7.75 -10.72
CA LYS A 30 21.77 6.30 -10.53
C LYS A 30 21.54 5.55 -11.83
N THR A 31 22.50 4.72 -12.20
CA THR A 31 22.33 3.74 -13.28
C THR A 31 21.57 2.51 -12.78
N TYR A 32 20.29 2.41 -13.14
CA TYR A 32 19.46 1.26 -12.78
C TYR A 32 19.68 0.10 -13.78
N LYS A 33 20.48 -0.90 -13.41
CA LYS A 33 20.57 -2.17 -14.16
C LYS A 33 19.38 -3.07 -13.79
N ARG A 34 18.45 -3.30 -14.73
CA ARG A 34 17.40 -4.33 -14.56
C ARG A 34 18.08 -5.71 -14.59
N LYS A 35 18.04 -6.44 -13.48
CA LYS A 35 18.27 -7.89 -13.49
C LYS A 35 17.01 -8.60 -14.01
N SER A 36 17.17 -9.64 -14.82
CA SER A 36 16.07 -10.57 -15.10
C SER A 36 15.57 -11.15 -13.77
N GLY A 37 14.26 -11.13 -13.53
CA GLY A 37 13.68 -11.47 -12.22
C GLY A 37 13.85 -10.40 -11.12
N GLY A 38 14.35 -9.21 -11.45
CA GLY A 38 14.66 -8.16 -10.48
C GLY A 38 13.43 -7.40 -9.97
N GLY A 39 13.13 -7.57 -8.69
CA GLY A 39 12.24 -6.70 -7.91
C GLY A 39 10.75 -7.02 -8.03
N ARG A 40 10.01 -6.71 -6.96
CA ARG A 40 8.55 -6.80 -6.96
C ARG A 40 7.98 -5.70 -7.85
N LYS A 41 6.93 -6.01 -8.62
CA LYS A 41 6.17 -4.98 -9.34
C LYS A 41 5.65 -3.93 -8.34
N PRO A 42 5.69 -2.63 -8.70
CA PRO A 42 5.07 -1.59 -7.88
C PRO A 42 3.59 -1.91 -7.65
N MET A 43 3.13 -1.68 -6.42
CA MET A 43 1.72 -1.85 -6.06
C MET A 43 1.03 -0.48 -6.05
N PRO A 44 -0.28 -0.41 -6.31
CA PRO A 44 -1.04 0.82 -6.19
C PRO A 44 -0.89 1.42 -4.78
N PRO A 45 -0.58 2.73 -4.64
CA PRO A 45 -0.37 3.35 -3.34
C PRO A 45 -1.56 3.19 -2.39
N ARG A 46 -2.79 3.22 -2.91
CA ARG A 46 -4.03 3.01 -2.15
C ARG A 46 -4.04 1.68 -1.40
N GLN A 47 -3.57 0.62 -2.04
CA GLN A 47 -3.56 -0.73 -1.47
C GLN A 47 -2.60 -0.82 -0.27
N ILE A 48 -1.41 -0.21 -0.42
CA ILE A 48 -0.41 -0.15 0.66
C ILE A 48 -0.95 0.72 1.81
N PHE A 49 -1.54 1.87 1.50
CA PHE A 49 -2.13 2.77 2.48
C PHE A 49 -3.27 2.11 3.26
N ALA A 50 -4.15 1.37 2.59
CA ALA A 50 -5.22 0.62 3.25
C ALA A 50 -4.68 -0.43 4.24
N ALA A 51 -3.58 -1.10 3.90
CA ALA A 51 -2.95 -2.06 4.81
C ALA A 51 -2.30 -1.36 6.02
N ILE A 52 -1.64 -0.21 5.82
CA ILE A 52 -1.11 0.61 6.90
C ILE A 52 -2.24 1.02 7.85
N MET A 53 -3.38 1.50 7.32
CA MET A 53 -4.54 1.88 8.13
C MET A 53 -5.11 0.69 8.90
N PHE A 54 -5.16 -0.49 8.28
CA PHE A 54 -5.61 -1.71 8.95
C PHE A 54 -4.71 -2.05 10.15
N VAL A 55 -3.39 -2.10 9.96
CA VAL A 55 -2.43 -2.37 11.03
C VAL A 55 -2.55 -1.33 12.14
N LEU A 56 -2.57 -0.04 11.80
CA LEU A 56 -2.64 1.03 12.80
C LEU A 56 -3.95 1.02 13.59
N ARG A 57 -5.07 0.64 12.97
CA ARG A 57 -6.38 0.66 13.62
C ARG A 57 -6.68 -0.60 14.42
N THR A 58 -6.14 -1.75 14.02
CA THR A 58 -6.37 -3.05 14.67
C THR A 58 -5.26 -3.45 15.63
N GLY A 59 -4.05 -2.90 15.47
CA GLY A 59 -2.85 -3.31 16.21
C GLY A 59 -2.28 -4.67 15.78
N CYS A 60 -2.78 -5.27 14.69
CA CYS A 60 -2.30 -6.57 14.26
C CYS A 60 -0.86 -6.49 13.71
N GLN A 61 -0.10 -7.59 13.82
CA GLN A 61 1.20 -7.68 13.16
C GLN A 61 1.04 -7.69 11.64
N TRP A 62 2.06 -7.20 10.91
CA TRP A 62 2.09 -7.21 9.45
C TRP A 62 1.87 -8.60 8.83
N LYS A 63 2.43 -9.65 9.45
CA LYS A 63 2.25 -11.05 9.01
C LYS A 63 0.86 -11.62 9.29
N ALA A 64 0.09 -10.95 10.16
CA ALA A 64 -1.27 -11.33 10.54
C ALA A 64 -2.35 -10.62 9.72
N LEU A 65 -1.96 -9.85 8.69
CA LEU A 65 -2.92 -9.22 7.79
C LEU A 65 -3.82 -10.27 7.09
N PRO A 66 -5.14 -10.04 6.99
CA PRO A 66 -6.04 -10.94 6.28
C PRO A 66 -5.63 -11.11 4.81
N LYS A 67 -5.30 -12.35 4.41
CA LYS A 67 -4.85 -12.64 3.04
C LYS A 67 -5.93 -12.35 2.01
N GLU A 68 -7.20 -12.63 2.32
CA GLU A 68 -8.35 -12.32 1.46
C GLU A 68 -8.37 -10.86 0.96
N ARG A 69 -7.85 -9.93 1.78
CA ARG A 69 -7.82 -8.49 1.48
C ARG A 69 -6.43 -7.98 1.12
N PHE A 70 -5.37 -8.61 1.63
CA PHE A 70 -3.99 -8.11 1.54
C PHE A 70 -2.99 -9.14 0.99
N ASP A 71 -3.40 -10.18 0.27
CA ASP A 71 -2.49 -11.19 -0.33
C ASP A 71 -1.46 -10.57 -1.28
N PHE A 72 -1.77 -9.39 -1.85
CA PHE A 72 -0.81 -8.62 -2.63
C PHE A 72 0.40 -8.15 -1.80
N LEU A 73 0.34 -8.14 -0.47
CA LEU A 73 1.47 -7.90 0.43
C LEU A 73 2.10 -9.24 0.83
N LYS A 74 3.16 -9.61 0.11
CA LYS A 74 4.01 -10.74 0.51
C LYS A 74 5.06 -10.21 1.46
N ILE A 75 4.72 -10.20 2.74
CA ILE A 75 5.61 -9.83 3.84
C ILE A 75 6.22 -11.14 4.33
N GLY A 76 7.51 -11.32 4.06
CA GLY A 76 8.28 -12.55 4.36
C GLY A 76 8.56 -12.72 5.83
#